data_AF-A0A1C5WE57-F1
#
_entry.id   AF-A0A1C5WE57-F1
#
_cell.length_a   1.000
_cell.length_b   1.000
_cell.length_c   1.000
_cell.angle_alpha   90.00
_cell.angle_beta   90.00
_cell.angle_gamma   90.00
#
_symmetry.space_group_name_H-M   'P 1'
#
loop_
_entity.id
_entity.type
_entity.pdbx_description
1 polymer ?
#
loop_
_entity_poly.entity_id
_entity_poly.type
_entity_poly.pdbx_seq_one_letter_code
_entity_poly.pdbx_strand_id
1 'polypeptide(L)'
;MPSGSASSHTWKAHGKMPDVDSPLEPCVTLLSQRKVWQCIMAGSKRVKCGGTPKSEVRQGGVPLPGIKLGGDPDSIMKEHPSWRLASCDMEPNIRWSFHEPRLSHEFWTTIFPKLQDFERMTWSDIFISAKKQNHAIDVASLNKPARDRFSELCIEAEAIHSLRLGGTIRLYGFLTGPIYNILWYDNDHGDNGTCVCRSVKKHT
;
A
#
# COMPACT_ATOMS: atom_id res chain seq x y z
N MET A 1 28.45 -16.31 -62.64
CA MET A 1 29.73 -16.60 -61.97
C MET A 1 30.48 -15.28 -61.88
N PRO A 2 30.78 -14.75 -60.69
CA PRO A 2 31.68 -15.42 -59.74
C PRO A 2 31.23 -15.42 -58.28
N SER A 3 31.73 -16.46 -57.60
CA SER A 3 32.16 -16.58 -56.20
C SER A 3 31.39 -15.83 -55.11
N GLY A 4 30.64 -16.60 -54.33
CA GLY A 4 30.33 -16.25 -52.96
C GLY A 4 31.58 -16.30 -52.08
N SER A 5 31.60 -15.42 -51.08
CA SER A 5 32.47 -15.50 -49.91
C SER A 5 31.58 -15.20 -48.70
N ALA A 6 31.26 -16.26 -47.95
CA ALA A 6 30.58 -16.16 -46.68
C ALA A 6 31.63 -15.81 -45.61
N SER A 7 31.47 -14.65 -44.98
CA SER A 7 32.32 -14.23 -43.88
C SER A 7 31.82 -14.87 -42.58
N SER A 8 32.43 -15.99 -42.19
CA SER A 8 32.31 -16.58 -40.86
C SER A 8 33.29 -15.88 -39.92
N HIS A 9 32.79 -15.07 -38.97
CA HIS A 9 33.60 -14.56 -37.87
C HIS A 9 33.28 -15.35 -36.61
N THR A 10 34.22 -16.23 -36.25
CA THR A 10 34.27 -16.93 -34.97
C THR A 10 35.14 -16.17 -33.97
N TRP A 11 34.80 -16.41 -32.72
CA TRP A 11 35.11 -15.72 -31.48
C TRP A 11 36.58 -15.61 -31.10
N LYS A 12 36.96 -14.47 -30.47
CA LYS A 12 37.98 -14.45 -29.41
C LYS A 12 37.45 -13.65 -28.22
N ALA A 13 36.85 -14.35 -27.26
CA ALA A 13 36.68 -13.85 -25.90
C ALA A 13 38.05 -13.93 -25.21
N HIS A 14 38.65 -12.79 -24.89
CA HIS A 14 39.77 -12.68 -23.96
C HIS A 14 39.34 -11.69 -22.89
N GLY A 15 38.95 -12.22 -21.74
CA GLY A 15 38.58 -11.44 -20.56
C GLY A 15 38.55 -12.37 -19.37
N LYS A 16 39.68 -12.43 -18.66
CA LYS A 16 39.84 -13.13 -17.38
C LYS A 16 38.74 -12.71 -16.40
N MET A 17 38.01 -13.69 -15.86
CA MET A 17 37.26 -13.53 -14.61
C MET A 17 38.28 -13.41 -13.47
N PRO A 18 38.20 -12.39 -12.60
CA PRO A 18 38.88 -12.45 -11.31
C PRO A 18 38.04 -13.30 -10.37
N ASP A 19 38.62 -14.42 -9.93
CA ASP A 19 38.24 -15.11 -8.70
C ASP A 19 38.36 -14.14 -7.53
N VAL A 20 37.26 -13.91 -6.83
CA VAL A 20 37.27 -13.24 -5.53
C VAL A 20 36.57 -14.18 -4.55
N ASP A 21 37.35 -15.14 -4.07
CA ASP A 21 37.14 -15.81 -2.79
C ASP A 21 37.14 -14.74 -1.70
N SER A 22 36.02 -14.55 -1.02
CA SER A 22 35.92 -13.71 0.18
C SER A 22 35.21 -14.52 1.26
N PRO A 23 35.83 -14.70 2.43
CA PRO A 23 35.32 -15.58 3.46
C PRO A 23 34.07 -14.99 4.14
N LEU A 24 33.14 -15.89 4.42
CA LEU A 24 31.94 -15.70 5.24
C LEU A 24 32.34 -15.45 6.70
N GLU A 25 31.87 -14.35 7.27
CA GLU A 25 31.89 -14.04 8.72
C GLU A 25 30.53 -13.39 9.09
N PRO A 26 30.07 -13.48 10.36
CA PRO A 26 28.78 -14.08 10.66
C PRO A 26 27.65 -13.10 10.95
N CYS A 27 26.44 -13.67 10.90
CA CYS A 27 25.18 -13.18 11.45
C CYS A 27 25.34 -12.48 12.81
N VAL A 28 25.06 -11.17 12.85
CA VAL A 28 24.85 -10.43 14.09
C VAL A 28 23.43 -9.91 14.12
N THR A 29 22.68 -10.45 15.07
CA THR A 29 21.34 -10.08 15.52
C THR A 29 21.27 -8.59 15.89
N LEU A 30 20.48 -7.81 15.17
CA LEU A 30 20.12 -6.45 15.59
C LEU A 30 18.85 -6.48 16.44
N LEU A 31 19.08 -6.50 17.76
CA LEU A 31 18.09 -6.27 18.79
C LEU A 31 17.41 -4.91 18.61
N SER A 32 16.09 -4.96 18.82
CA SER A 32 15.19 -3.85 19.11
C SER A 32 15.82 -2.83 20.05
N GLN A 33 16.04 -1.61 19.56
CA GLN A 33 16.27 -0.45 20.42
C GLN A 33 15.03 0.45 20.38
N ARG A 34 14.23 0.33 21.45
CA ARG A 34 13.16 1.26 21.77
C ARG A 34 13.79 2.61 22.12
N LYS A 35 13.58 3.63 21.30
CA LYS A 35 13.91 5.02 21.64
C LYS A 35 12.97 5.51 22.74
N VAL A 36 13.51 5.61 23.94
CA VAL A 36 12.92 6.34 25.07
C VAL A 36 13.04 7.83 24.77
N TRP A 37 11.91 8.54 24.71
CA TRP A 37 11.90 10.00 24.65
C TRP A 37 12.22 10.55 26.04
N GLN A 38 13.33 11.27 26.15
CA GLN A 38 13.76 11.96 27.36
C GLN A 38 13.36 13.43 27.22
N CYS A 39 12.32 13.87 27.93
CA CYS A 39 11.94 15.28 27.99
C CYS A 39 12.91 16.04 28.90
N ILE A 40 13.68 16.95 28.31
CA ILE A 40 14.46 17.96 29.04
C ILE A 40 13.48 19.05 29.51
N MET A 41 13.31 19.17 30.82
CA MET A 41 12.52 20.24 31.44
C MET A 41 13.33 21.53 31.49
N ALA A 42 12.90 22.57 30.76
CA ALA A 42 13.45 23.91 30.89
C ALA A 42 12.96 24.56 32.21
N GLY A 43 13.90 25.07 33.01
CA GLY A 43 13.62 25.72 34.29
C GLY A 43 12.81 27.00 34.16
N SER A 44 11.70 27.09 34.90
CA SER A 44 10.85 28.27 34.95
C SER A 44 11.33 29.25 36.03
N LYS A 45 11.48 30.53 35.68
CA LYS A 45 11.80 31.63 36.60
C LYS A 45 10.65 31.83 37.59
N ARG A 46 10.99 31.94 38.87
CA ARG A 46 10.05 32.11 39.99
C ARG A 46 9.45 33.53 39.98
N VAL A 47 8.19 33.65 39.58
CA VAL A 47 7.39 34.87 39.78
C VAL A 47 6.67 34.77 41.11
N LYS A 48 6.84 35.78 41.97
CA LYS A 48 6.19 35.89 43.29
C LYS A 48 4.93 36.74 43.13
N CYS A 49 3.76 36.15 43.30
CA CYS A 49 2.49 36.86 43.39
C CYS A 49 1.82 36.48 44.71
N GLY A 50 1.77 37.42 45.65
CA GLY A 50 0.96 37.31 46.86
C GLY A 50 -0.49 37.65 46.54
N GLY A 51 -1.41 36.79 46.95
CA GLY A 51 -2.86 36.97 46.84
C GLY A 51 -3.55 35.62 46.85
N THR A 52 -4.38 35.35 47.86
CA THR A 52 -5.18 34.12 47.96
C THR A 52 -6.15 34.01 46.78
N PRO A 53 -6.06 32.97 45.93
CA PRO A 53 -7.01 32.80 44.85
C PRO A 53 -8.31 32.18 45.41
N LYS A 54 -9.43 32.87 45.20
CA LYS A 54 -10.77 32.32 45.42
C LYS A 54 -11.01 31.24 44.36
N SER A 55 -11.04 29.97 44.77
CA SER A 55 -11.27 28.84 43.87
C SER A 55 -12.75 28.77 43.49
N GLU A 56 -13.14 29.43 42.40
CA GLU A 56 -14.34 29.03 41.67
C GLU A 56 -13.96 27.91 40.71
N VAL A 57 -14.33 26.68 41.07
CA VAL A 57 -14.25 25.53 40.20
C VAL A 57 -15.24 25.75 39.06
N ARG A 58 -14.73 26.10 37.87
CA ARG A 58 -15.53 26.04 36.64
C ARG A 58 -15.80 24.56 36.37
N GLN A 59 -17.01 24.11 36.69
CA GLN A 59 -17.48 22.80 36.27
C GLN A 59 -17.35 22.70 34.76
N GLY A 60 -16.61 21.71 34.28
CA GLY A 60 -16.45 21.43 32.86
C GLY A 60 -17.82 21.24 32.23
N GLY A 61 -18.02 21.83 31.05
CA GLY A 61 -19.25 21.65 30.28
C GLY A 61 -19.55 20.16 30.09
N VAL A 62 -20.84 19.84 30.10
CA VAL A 62 -21.33 18.47 29.88
C VAL A 62 -20.74 17.95 28.56
N PRO A 63 -20.03 16.80 28.54
CA PRO A 63 -19.59 16.18 27.30
C PRO A 63 -20.82 15.94 26.44
N LEU A 64 -20.85 16.49 25.22
CA LEU A 64 -21.92 16.18 24.29
C LEU A 64 -21.94 14.66 24.08
N PRO A 65 -23.03 13.95 24.42
CA PRO A 65 -23.12 12.52 24.20
C PRO A 65 -23.37 12.31 22.71
N GLY A 66 -22.29 12.13 21.96
CA GLY A 66 -22.39 11.89 20.54
C GLY A 66 -21.02 11.88 19.88
N ILE A 67 -20.38 10.71 19.86
CA ILE A 67 -19.56 10.38 18.70
C ILE A 67 -20.54 10.43 17.52
N LYS A 68 -20.38 11.39 16.61
CA LYS A 68 -21.18 11.47 15.39
C LYS A 68 -20.80 10.27 14.49
N LEU A 69 -21.30 9.10 14.82
CA LEU A 69 -21.33 7.93 13.95
C LEU A 69 -22.46 8.18 12.96
N GLY A 70 -22.13 8.86 11.87
CA GLY A 70 -23.11 9.28 10.87
C GLY A 70 -22.63 10.51 10.12
N GLY A 71 -21.52 10.35 9.39
CA GLY A 71 -21.22 11.27 8.30
C GLY A 71 -22.20 11.03 7.15
N ASP A 72 -22.50 12.07 6.40
CA ASP A 72 -23.09 11.93 5.06
C ASP A 72 -22.21 10.94 4.26
N PRO A 73 -22.74 9.83 3.70
CA PRO A 73 -21.97 8.93 2.84
C PRO A 73 -21.28 9.67 1.70
N ASP A 74 -21.92 10.74 1.20
CA ASP A 74 -21.38 11.60 0.14
C ASP A 74 -20.21 12.49 0.64
N SER A 75 -19.96 12.54 1.94
CA SER A 75 -18.80 13.22 2.52
C SER A 75 -17.50 12.58 2.05
N ILE A 76 -17.41 11.24 2.13
CA ILE A 76 -16.18 10.51 1.79
C ILE A 76 -15.84 10.71 0.31
N MET A 77 -16.84 10.77 -0.56
CA MET A 77 -16.63 10.92 -2.01
C MET A 77 -15.95 12.24 -2.39
N LYS A 78 -16.04 13.27 -1.55
CA LYS A 78 -15.39 14.58 -1.76
C LYS A 78 -13.98 14.64 -1.15
N GLU A 79 -13.59 13.64 -0.38
CA GLU A 79 -12.29 13.58 0.28
C GLU A 79 -11.21 13.04 -0.67
N HIS A 80 -9.96 13.41 -0.38
CA HIS A 80 -8.78 12.88 -1.05
C HIS A 80 -8.31 11.59 -0.37
N PRO A 81 -7.77 10.62 -1.12
CA PRO A 81 -7.37 9.35 -0.55
C PRO A 81 -6.18 9.50 0.40
N SER A 82 -6.17 8.68 1.45
CA SER A 82 -5.00 8.43 2.29
C SER A 82 -4.68 6.94 2.32
N TRP A 83 -3.41 6.58 2.27
CA TRP A 83 -2.99 5.19 2.13
C TRP A 83 -2.59 4.59 3.47
N ARG A 84 -3.12 3.41 3.80
CA ARG A 84 -2.63 2.59 4.89
C ARG A 84 -1.96 1.33 4.33
N LEU A 85 -0.67 1.17 4.63
CA LEU A 85 0.13 0.01 4.22
C LEU A 85 0.18 -1.11 5.28
N ALA A 86 -0.30 -0.85 6.50
CA ALA A 86 -0.28 -1.83 7.58
C ALA A 86 -1.14 -3.08 7.29
N SER A 87 -2.07 -2.98 6.34
CA SER A 87 -2.94 -4.09 5.92
C SER A 87 -2.39 -4.89 4.74
N CYS A 88 -1.21 -4.51 4.22
CA CYS A 88 -0.60 -5.24 3.11
C CYS A 88 -0.33 -6.69 3.54
N ASP A 89 -0.77 -7.65 2.73
CA ASP A 89 -0.38 -9.04 2.93
C ASP A 89 1.11 -9.18 2.62
N MET A 90 1.92 -9.62 3.58
CA MET A 90 3.37 -9.74 3.43
C MET A 90 3.84 -11.19 3.33
N GLU A 91 2.92 -12.14 3.25
CA GLU A 91 3.26 -13.56 3.22
C GLU A 91 3.94 -13.93 1.88
N PRO A 92 5.21 -14.38 1.88
CA PRO A 92 5.99 -14.55 0.65
C PRO A 92 5.45 -15.60 -0.32
N ASN A 93 4.65 -16.56 0.15
CA ASN A 93 4.05 -17.59 -0.70
C ASN A 93 2.77 -17.12 -1.42
N ILE A 94 2.23 -15.96 -1.06
CA ILE A 94 1.06 -15.36 -1.69
C ILE A 94 1.51 -14.54 -2.89
N ARG A 95 0.96 -14.85 -4.07
CA ARG A 95 1.36 -14.23 -5.36
C ARG A 95 1.26 -12.70 -5.39
N TRP A 96 0.31 -12.14 -4.63
CA TRP A 96 -0.02 -10.72 -4.66
C TRP A 96 0.50 -9.96 -3.43
N SER A 97 1.34 -10.60 -2.61
CA SER A 97 1.86 -10.02 -1.38
C SER A 97 2.91 -8.93 -1.64
N PHE A 98 3.09 -8.12 -0.61
CA PHE A 98 4.10 -7.10 -0.53
C PHE A 98 5.36 -7.65 0.12
N HIS A 99 6.33 -8.03 -0.70
CA HIS A 99 7.66 -8.41 -0.23
C HIS A 99 8.75 -7.89 -1.18
N GLU A 100 9.92 -7.59 -0.60
CA GLU A 100 11.02 -6.89 -1.28
C GLU A 100 11.48 -7.56 -2.58
N PRO A 101 11.75 -8.87 -2.64
CA PRO A 101 12.20 -9.51 -3.88
C PRO A 101 11.27 -9.30 -5.08
N ARG A 102 9.96 -9.14 -4.82
CA ARG A 102 8.94 -9.01 -5.84
C ARG A 102 8.64 -7.55 -6.20
N LEU A 103 8.73 -6.64 -5.23
CA LEU A 103 8.29 -5.25 -5.38
C LEU A 103 9.42 -4.21 -5.38
N SER A 104 10.68 -4.61 -5.18
CA SER A 104 11.82 -3.68 -5.09
C SER A 104 11.86 -2.66 -6.23
N HIS A 105 11.58 -3.06 -7.47
CA HIS A 105 11.50 -2.17 -8.61
C HIS A 105 10.09 -1.57 -8.82
N GLU A 106 9.05 -2.42 -8.87
CA GLU A 106 7.68 -2.00 -9.20
C GLU A 106 7.09 -1.02 -8.18
N PHE A 107 7.51 -1.10 -6.90
CA PHE A 107 7.06 -0.17 -5.89
C PHE A 107 7.44 1.27 -6.24
N TRP A 108 8.72 1.50 -6.58
CA TRP A 108 9.21 2.86 -6.86
C TRP A 108 8.82 3.37 -8.24
N THR A 109 8.70 2.50 -9.24
CA THR A 109 8.44 2.92 -10.62
C THR A 109 6.96 2.95 -10.99
N THR A 110 6.11 2.20 -10.28
CA THR A 110 4.69 2.05 -10.60
C THR A 110 3.78 2.43 -9.45
N ILE A 111 3.92 1.77 -8.28
CA ILE A 111 2.99 1.94 -7.17
C ILE A 111 3.09 3.35 -6.59
N PHE A 112 4.29 3.74 -6.16
CA PHE A 112 4.53 5.01 -5.47
C PHE A 112 4.10 6.23 -6.31
N PRO A 113 4.49 6.38 -7.60
CA PRO A 113 4.04 7.52 -8.40
C PRO A 113 2.52 7.53 -8.61
N LYS A 114 1.87 6.35 -8.73
CA LYS A 114 0.42 6.31 -8.89
C LYS A 114 -0.36 6.61 -7.63
N LEU A 115 0.13 6.24 -6.46
CA LEU A 115 -0.46 6.69 -5.20
C LEU A 115 -0.39 8.23 -5.09
N GLN A 116 0.72 8.85 -5.48
CA GLN A 116 0.85 10.32 -5.51
C GLN A 116 -0.09 10.98 -6.53
N ASP A 117 -0.32 10.36 -7.69
CA ASP A 117 -1.29 10.86 -8.66
C ASP A 117 -2.72 10.81 -8.10
N PHE A 118 -3.09 9.72 -7.44
CA PHE A 118 -4.40 9.56 -6.82
C PHE A 118 -4.64 10.52 -5.66
N GLU A 119 -3.62 10.90 -4.89
CA GLU A 119 -3.74 11.91 -3.81
C GLU A 119 -4.23 13.27 -4.32
N ARG A 120 -4.02 13.59 -5.60
CA ARG A 120 -4.51 14.83 -6.23
C ARG A 120 -5.96 14.74 -6.71
N MET A 121 -6.59 13.57 -6.57
CA MET A 121 -7.96 13.28 -7.02
C MET A 121 -8.86 13.06 -5.81
N THR A 122 -10.16 13.33 -5.95
CA THR A 122 -11.15 12.93 -4.94
C THR A 122 -11.57 11.48 -5.14
N TRP A 123 -12.18 10.87 -4.12
CA TRP A 123 -12.79 9.55 -4.26
C TRP A 123 -13.86 9.50 -5.37
N SER A 124 -14.60 10.59 -5.58
CA SER A 124 -15.52 10.75 -6.71
C SER A 124 -14.80 10.67 -8.06
N ASP A 125 -13.67 11.35 -8.22
CA ASP A 125 -12.89 11.27 -9.46
C ASP A 125 -12.38 9.85 -9.72
N ILE A 126 -11.96 9.16 -8.66
CA ILE A 126 -11.38 7.81 -8.73
C ILE A 126 -12.45 6.76 -9.04
N PHE A 127 -13.57 6.74 -8.32
CA PHE A 127 -14.56 5.66 -8.43
C PHE A 127 -15.78 5.98 -9.29
N ILE A 128 -16.16 7.26 -9.44
CA ILE A 128 -17.32 7.65 -10.25
C ILE A 128 -16.87 8.04 -11.64
N SER A 129 -16.00 9.05 -11.75
CA SER A 129 -15.52 9.55 -13.04
C SER A 129 -14.69 8.50 -13.78
N ALA A 130 -13.83 7.78 -13.07
CA ALA A 130 -13.00 6.70 -13.62
C ALA A 130 -13.53 5.28 -13.33
N LYS A 131 -14.85 5.10 -13.18
CA LYS A 131 -15.50 3.80 -12.83
C LYS A 131 -15.13 2.58 -13.66
N LYS A 132 -14.69 2.80 -14.92
CA LYS A 132 -14.25 1.70 -15.81
C LYS A 132 -12.88 1.16 -15.41
N GLN A 133 -12.05 1.98 -14.76
CA GLN A 133 -10.69 1.66 -14.36
C GLN A 133 -10.63 1.22 -12.90
N ASN A 134 -11.46 1.83 -12.06
CA ASN A 134 -11.50 1.58 -10.63
C ASN A 134 -12.93 1.26 -10.20
N HIS A 135 -13.12 0.18 -9.44
CA HIS A 135 -14.45 -0.26 -9.03
C HIS A 135 -14.40 -1.11 -7.77
N ALA A 136 -15.53 -1.15 -7.05
CA ALA A 136 -15.77 -2.12 -6.00
C ALA A 136 -16.02 -3.51 -6.61
N ILE A 137 -15.60 -4.52 -5.87
CA ILE A 137 -15.60 -5.93 -6.23
C ILE A 137 -16.18 -6.68 -5.02
N ASP A 138 -17.20 -7.49 -5.29
CA ASP A 138 -17.74 -8.41 -4.30
C ASP A 138 -16.70 -9.48 -3.96
N VAL A 139 -16.49 -9.75 -2.67
CA VAL A 139 -15.59 -10.81 -2.19
C VAL A 139 -15.92 -12.15 -2.85
N ALA A 140 -17.20 -12.43 -3.13
CA ALA A 140 -17.62 -13.66 -3.80
C ALA A 140 -17.05 -13.80 -5.23
N SER A 141 -16.74 -12.68 -5.89
CA SER A 141 -16.22 -12.65 -7.27
C SER A 141 -14.70 -12.80 -7.38
N LEU A 142 -13.98 -12.71 -6.26
CA LEU A 142 -12.55 -12.98 -6.22
C LEU A 142 -12.28 -14.45 -6.60
N ASN A 143 -11.08 -14.74 -7.08
CA ASN A 143 -10.69 -16.13 -7.30
C ASN A 143 -10.65 -16.92 -5.97
N LYS A 144 -10.69 -18.25 -6.03
CA LYS A 144 -10.75 -19.08 -4.81
C LYS A 144 -9.56 -18.81 -3.86
N PRO A 145 -8.29 -18.82 -4.31
CA PRO A 145 -7.16 -18.55 -3.41
C PRO A 145 -7.22 -17.18 -2.73
N ALA A 146 -7.71 -16.14 -3.42
CA ALA A 146 -7.89 -14.81 -2.86
C ALA A 146 -8.99 -14.81 -1.80
N ARG A 147 -10.13 -15.46 -2.02
CA ARG A 147 -11.19 -15.54 -1.00
C ARG A 147 -10.73 -16.28 0.25
N ASP A 148 -10.03 -17.39 0.07
CA ASP A 148 -9.49 -18.18 1.17
C ASP A 148 -8.50 -17.32 1.98
N ARG A 149 -7.55 -16.66 1.29
CA ARG A 149 -6.59 -15.77 1.93
C ARG A 149 -7.23 -14.56 2.61
N PHE A 150 -8.25 -13.96 2.01
CA PHE A 150 -9.00 -12.85 2.60
C PHE A 150 -9.63 -13.25 3.94
N SER A 151 -10.15 -14.49 4.00
CA SER A 151 -10.75 -15.07 5.21
C SER A 151 -9.68 -15.36 6.27
N GLU A 152 -8.52 -15.89 5.88
CA GLU A 152 -7.38 -16.12 6.77
C GLU A 152 -6.84 -14.84 7.42
N LEU A 153 -6.89 -13.73 6.68
CA LEU A 153 -6.47 -12.42 7.17
C LEU A 153 -7.51 -11.78 8.12
N CYS A 154 -8.67 -12.41 8.31
CA CYS A 154 -9.77 -11.95 9.16
C CYS A 154 -10.20 -10.50 8.85
N ILE A 155 -10.31 -10.17 7.56
CA ILE A 155 -10.71 -8.83 7.10
C ILE A 155 -12.24 -8.80 6.92
N GLU A 156 -12.92 -8.01 7.74
CA GLU A 156 -14.38 -7.84 7.73
C GLU A 156 -14.82 -6.63 6.90
N ALA A 157 -14.27 -6.44 5.70
CA ALA A 157 -14.62 -5.32 4.83
C ALA A 157 -15.84 -5.63 3.95
N GLU A 158 -16.76 -4.67 3.79
CA GLU A 158 -17.97 -4.82 2.98
C GLU A 158 -17.68 -5.04 1.49
N ALA A 159 -16.60 -4.45 0.98
CA ALA A 159 -16.17 -4.61 -0.40
C ALA A 159 -14.66 -4.43 -0.56
N ILE A 160 -14.08 -5.20 -1.48
CA ILE A 160 -12.73 -4.94 -1.98
C ILE A 160 -12.84 -3.96 -3.15
N HIS A 161 -11.91 -3.04 -3.24
CA HIS A 161 -11.81 -2.07 -4.31
C HIS A 161 -10.58 -2.39 -5.15
N SER A 162 -10.70 -2.22 -6.46
CA SER A 162 -9.59 -2.35 -7.41
C SER A 162 -9.25 -0.98 -7.96
N LEU A 163 -7.97 -0.60 -7.85
CA LEU A 163 -7.41 0.61 -8.47
C LEU A 163 -6.46 0.23 -9.59
N ARG A 164 -6.64 0.81 -10.78
CA ARG A 164 -5.74 0.57 -11.92
C ARG A 164 -4.52 1.47 -11.86
N LEU A 165 -3.34 0.85 -11.81
CA LEU A 165 -2.07 1.56 -11.87
C LEU A 165 -1.55 1.73 -13.32
N GLY A 166 -1.96 0.84 -14.22
CA GLY A 166 -1.61 0.85 -15.64
C GLY A 166 -1.81 -0.54 -16.25
N GLY A 167 -2.02 -0.66 -17.56
CA GLY A 167 -2.16 -1.98 -18.23
C GLY A 167 -3.07 -2.98 -17.47
N THR A 168 -2.48 -4.13 -17.13
CA THR A 168 -3.00 -5.23 -16.31
C THR A 168 -2.66 -5.12 -14.82
N ILE A 169 -2.08 -4.00 -14.38
CA ILE A 169 -1.63 -3.80 -13.00
C ILE A 169 -2.79 -3.22 -12.18
N ARG A 170 -3.11 -3.88 -11.06
CA ARG A 170 -4.14 -3.49 -10.10
C ARG A 170 -3.61 -3.49 -8.67
N LEU A 171 -4.05 -2.50 -7.92
CA LEU A 171 -3.89 -2.44 -6.47
C LEU A 171 -5.24 -2.74 -5.82
N TYR A 172 -5.29 -3.76 -4.98
CA TYR A 172 -6.50 -4.13 -4.25
C TYR A 172 -6.42 -3.69 -2.80
N GLY A 173 -7.56 -3.29 -2.25
CA GLY A 173 -7.67 -2.82 -0.89
C GLY A 173 -9.11 -2.57 -0.50
N PHE A 174 -9.32 -1.98 0.67
CA PHE A 174 -10.66 -1.69 1.19
C PHE A 174 -10.68 -0.36 1.93
N LEU A 175 -11.83 0.30 1.93
CA LEU A 175 -12.01 1.59 2.57
C LEU A 175 -12.38 1.44 4.05
N THR A 176 -11.82 2.32 4.87
CA THR A 176 -12.28 2.57 6.24
C THR A 176 -12.39 4.08 6.43
N GLY A 177 -13.60 4.61 6.24
CA GLY A 177 -13.79 6.05 6.00
C GLY A 177 -13.05 6.46 4.70
N PRO A 178 -12.27 7.56 4.71
CA PRO A 178 -11.51 8.01 3.54
C PRO A 178 -10.17 7.30 3.34
N ILE A 179 -9.80 6.40 4.27
CA ILE A 179 -8.51 5.71 4.24
C ILE A 179 -8.64 4.44 3.41
N TYR A 180 -7.75 4.29 2.43
CA TYR A 180 -7.61 3.08 1.64
C TYR A 180 -6.55 2.17 2.26
N ASN A 181 -7.01 1.05 2.80
CA ASN A 181 -6.16 -0.01 3.33
C ASN A 181 -5.68 -0.86 2.16
N ILE A 182 -4.41 -0.70 1.79
CA ILE A 182 -3.78 -1.46 0.71
C ILE A 182 -3.60 -2.89 1.19
N LEU A 183 -4.00 -3.86 0.37
CA LEU A 183 -4.00 -5.29 0.71
C LEU A 183 -3.07 -6.08 -0.22
N TRP A 184 -3.33 -6.02 -1.53
CA TRP A 184 -2.62 -6.83 -2.53
C TRP A 184 -2.23 -6.02 -3.75
N TYR A 185 -1.16 -6.46 -4.41
CA TYR A 185 -0.69 -5.94 -5.68
C TYR A 185 -0.69 -7.06 -6.74
N ASP A 186 -1.43 -6.84 -7.82
CA ASP A 186 -1.59 -7.80 -8.92
C ASP A 186 -1.06 -7.18 -10.21
N ASN A 187 0.02 -7.71 -10.77
CA ASN A 187 0.59 -7.24 -12.04
C ASN A 187 0.08 -8.01 -13.27
N ASP A 188 -0.81 -8.99 -13.09
CA ASP A 188 -1.32 -9.85 -14.16
C ASP A 188 -2.85 -9.93 -14.14
N HIS A 189 -3.55 -8.83 -13.86
CA HIS A 189 -5.00 -8.80 -13.91
C HIS A 189 -5.52 -8.99 -15.34
N GLY A 190 -6.36 -10.00 -15.55
CA GLY A 190 -6.89 -10.33 -16.86
C GLY A 190 -7.80 -11.56 -16.87
N ASP A 191 -7.89 -12.19 -18.02
CA ASP A 191 -8.66 -13.43 -18.22
C ASP A 191 -7.78 -14.66 -17.91
N ASN A 192 -7.36 -14.79 -16.65
CA ASN A 192 -6.55 -15.91 -16.18
C ASN A 192 -7.02 -16.39 -14.80
N GLY A 193 -6.57 -17.58 -14.38
CA GLY A 193 -6.94 -18.19 -13.10
C GLY A 193 -6.13 -17.71 -11.90
N THR A 194 -5.18 -16.79 -12.10
CA THR A 194 -4.16 -16.44 -11.10
C THR A 194 -4.20 -14.99 -10.64
N CYS A 195 -4.94 -14.12 -11.31
CA CYS A 195 -5.23 -12.77 -10.86
C CYS A 195 -6.26 -12.79 -9.72
N VAL A 196 -6.23 -11.75 -8.87
CA VAL A 196 -7.10 -11.66 -7.68
C VAL A 196 -8.59 -11.78 -8.06
N CYS A 197 -9.00 -11.06 -9.11
CA CYS A 197 -10.35 -11.09 -9.66
C CYS A 197 -10.26 -11.19 -11.18
N ARG A 198 -10.91 -12.20 -11.76
CA ARG A 198 -10.86 -12.48 -13.19
C ARG A 198 -11.65 -11.43 -13.98
N SER A 199 -11.04 -10.87 -15.02
CA SER A 199 -11.71 -10.00 -15.98
C SER A 199 -12.10 -10.79 -17.22
N VAL A 200 -13.36 -11.21 -17.33
CA VAL A 200 -13.87 -11.91 -18.52
C VAL A 200 -14.03 -10.90 -19.66
N LYS A 201 -13.28 -11.10 -20.75
CA LYS A 201 -13.51 -10.33 -21.97
C LYS A 201 -14.85 -10.75 -22.57
N LYS A 202 -15.75 -9.80 -22.81
CA LYS A 202 -16.95 -10.08 -23.62
C LYS A 202 -16.48 -10.36 -25.04
N HIS A 203 -16.73 -11.57 -25.56
CA HIS A 203 -16.57 -11.84 -26.98
C HIS A 203 -17.60 -10.98 -27.71
N THR A 204 -17.11 -9.98 -28.45
CA THR A 204 -17.86 -9.20 -29.44
C THR A 204 -17.60 -9.77 -30.82
#